data_AF-A0A0Q5V196-F1
#
_entry.id   AF-A0A0Q5V196-F1
#
_cell.length_a   1.000
_cell.length_b   1.000
_cell.length_c   1.000
_cell.angle_alpha   90.00
_cell.angle_beta   90.00
_cell.angle_gamma   90.00
#
_symmetry.space_group_name_H-M   'P 1'
#
loop_
_entity.id
_entity.type
_entity.pdbx_description
1 polymer ?
#
loop_
_entity_poly.entity_id
_entity_poly.type
_entity_poly.pdbx_seq_one_letter_code
_entity_poly.pdbx_strand_id
1 'polypeptide(L)'
;MKILRFLIVILILGYAGWLIWPVVSPFLEGAAPSVAANRAGAEVTTDGIPTAILWVGAGALYIIAALLLGSGNPRAALAYLLGFAADAALRLAIDRGGASGPADINARSADMAAPMTTGGVDPTWLILGALVVVGVLVFVASRRIRRVRTPGRLAV
;
A
#
# COMPACT_ATOMS: atom_id res chain seq x y z
N MET A 1 -5.06 -5.07 -22.61
CA MET A 1 -4.21 -4.16 -21.80
C MET A 1 -5.01 -3.17 -20.94
N LYS A 2 -6.04 -2.52 -21.47
CA LYS A 2 -6.88 -1.57 -20.68
C LYS A 2 -7.56 -2.26 -19.49
N ILE A 3 -8.13 -3.45 -19.71
CA ILE A 3 -8.79 -4.25 -18.66
C ILE A 3 -7.80 -4.66 -17.56
N LEU A 4 -6.67 -5.29 -17.92
CA LEU A 4 -5.62 -5.65 -16.94
C LEU A 4 -5.16 -4.44 -16.11
N ARG A 5 -4.91 -3.29 -16.77
CA ARG A 5 -4.51 -2.06 -16.08
C ARG A 5 -5.59 -1.58 -15.11
N PHE A 6 -6.85 -1.61 -15.54
CA PHE A 6 -7.99 -1.22 -14.71
C PHE A 6 -8.15 -2.15 -13.51
N LEU A 7 -7.98 -3.46 -13.69
CA LEU A 7 -7.98 -4.44 -12.61
C LEU A 7 -6.86 -4.17 -11.60
N ILE A 8 -5.64 -3.87 -12.06
CA ILE A 8 -4.52 -3.53 -11.18
C ILE A 8 -4.81 -2.23 -10.40
N VAL A 9 -5.41 -1.23 -11.04
CA VAL A 9 -5.80 0.02 -10.37
C VAL A 9 -6.81 -0.24 -9.25
N ILE A 10 -7.87 -1.01 -9.53
CA ILE A 10 -8.87 -1.37 -8.52
C ILE A 10 -8.21 -2.15 -7.37
N LEU A 11 -7.33 -3.10 -7.69
CA LEU A 11 -6.63 -3.90 -6.69
C LEU A 11 -5.78 -3.02 -5.76
N ILE A 12 -5.00 -2.07 -6.32
CA ILE A 12 -4.18 -1.16 -5.53
C ILE A 12 -5.06 -0.23 -4.68
N LEU A 13 -6.16 0.29 -5.22
CA LEU A 13 -7.08 1.15 -4.46
C LEU A 13 -7.78 0.39 -3.33
N GLY A 14 -8.19 -0.85 -3.58
CA GLY A 14 -8.76 -1.73 -2.55
C GLY A 14 -7.76 -1.97 -1.41
N TYR A 15 -6.51 -2.27 -1.76
CA TYR A 15 -5.44 -2.44 -0.77
C TYR A 15 -5.14 -1.14 -0.01
N ALA A 16 -5.02 0.00 -0.70
CA ALA A 16 -4.78 1.28 -0.06
C ALA A 16 -5.92 1.70 0.87
N GLY A 17 -7.18 1.49 0.45
CA GLY A 17 -8.36 1.74 1.27
C GLY A 17 -8.37 0.87 2.52
N TRP A 18 -8.05 -0.42 2.38
CA TRP A 18 -7.88 -1.31 3.53
C TRP A 18 -6.75 -0.83 4.45
N LEU A 19 -5.58 -0.50 3.90
CA LEU A 19 -4.40 -0.06 4.65
C LEU A 19 -4.69 1.20 5.49
N ILE A 20 -5.34 2.21 4.90
CA ILE A 20 -5.59 3.51 5.53
C ILE A 20 -6.85 3.48 6.42
N TRP A 21 -7.66 2.41 6.36
CA TRP A 21 -8.97 2.35 7.01
C TRP A 21 -8.97 2.77 8.49
N PRO A 22 -8.05 2.36 9.38
CA PRO A 22 -8.12 2.76 10.80
C PRO A 22 -7.78 4.23 11.03
N VAL A 23 -7.16 4.90 10.05
CA VAL A 23 -6.99 6.36 10.07
C VAL A 23 -8.31 7.03 9.69
N VAL A 24 -9.02 6.50 8.69
CA VAL A 24 -10.23 7.12 8.13
C VAL A 24 -11.48 6.83 8.96
N SER A 25 -11.64 5.61 9.49
CA SER A 25 -12.86 5.21 10.20
C SER A 25 -13.21 6.07 11.42
N PRO A 26 -12.25 6.52 12.27
CA PRO A 26 -12.55 7.41 13.39
C PRO A 26 -13.23 8.71 12.96
N PHE A 27 -12.83 9.27 11.81
CA PHE A 27 -13.45 10.49 11.30
C PHE A 27 -14.88 10.25 10.80
N LEU A 28 -15.16 9.06 10.26
CA LEU A 28 -16.52 8.65 9.88
C LEU A 28 -17.40 8.37 11.12
N GLU A 29 -16.78 7.93 12.22
CA GLU A 29 -17.40 7.72 13.54
C GLU A 29 -17.60 9.04 14.31
N GLY A 30 -17.10 10.18 13.81
CA GLY A 30 -17.16 11.48 14.49
C GLY A 30 -16.16 11.63 15.66
N ALA A 31 -15.15 10.78 15.73
CA ALA A 31 -14.14 10.79 16.79
C ALA A 31 -13.11 11.91 16.61
N ALA A 32 -12.42 12.25 17.71
CA ALA A 32 -11.35 13.25 17.70
C ALA A 32 -10.10 12.77 16.93
N PRO A 33 -9.28 13.69 16.35
CA PRO A 33 -8.07 13.33 15.62
C PRO A 33 -7.03 12.54 16.43
N SER A 34 -7.03 12.70 17.75
CA SER A 34 -6.19 11.92 18.67
C SER A 34 -6.50 10.43 18.63
N VAL A 35 -7.75 10.04 18.38
CA VAL A 35 -8.15 8.64 18.25
C VAL A 35 -7.55 8.02 16.99
N ALA A 36 -7.57 8.76 15.87
CA ALA A 36 -6.93 8.32 14.64
C ALA A 36 -5.40 8.22 14.78
N ALA A 37 -4.77 9.17 15.47
CA ALA A 37 -3.34 9.15 15.76
C ALA A 37 -2.95 7.93 16.61
N ASN A 38 -3.75 7.60 17.63
CA ASN A 38 -3.52 6.43 18.46
C ASN A 38 -3.71 5.11 17.69
N ARG A 39 -4.76 5.01 16.86
CA ARG A 39 -4.98 3.86 15.97
C ARG A 39 -3.88 3.71 14.89
N ALA A 40 -3.24 4.82 14.51
CA ALA A 40 -2.08 4.85 13.63
C ALA A 40 -0.74 4.61 14.33
N GLY A 41 -0.75 4.43 15.65
CA GLY A 41 0.47 4.23 16.43
C GLY A 41 1.38 5.46 16.44
N ALA A 42 0.86 6.68 16.34
CA ALA A 42 1.66 7.91 16.23
C ALA A 42 2.69 8.11 17.36
N GLU A 43 2.48 7.48 18.52
CA GLU A 43 3.40 7.48 19.66
C GLU A 43 4.60 6.54 19.47
N VAL A 44 4.50 5.57 18.56
CA VAL A 44 5.56 4.64 18.19
C VAL A 44 6.44 5.29 17.11
N THR A 45 7.73 5.41 17.40
CA THR A 45 8.73 5.92 16.47
C THR A 45 9.70 4.80 16.06
N THR A 46 10.03 4.78 14.78
CA THR A 46 11.01 3.86 14.20
C THR A 46 12.13 4.70 13.62
N ASP A 47 13.33 4.59 14.16
CA ASP A 47 14.50 5.38 13.73
C ASP A 47 14.21 6.89 13.68
N GLY A 48 13.42 7.39 14.64
CA GLY A 48 13.02 8.80 14.74
C GLY A 48 11.85 9.21 13.83
N ILE A 49 11.32 8.30 13.00
CA ILE A 49 10.16 8.54 12.15
C ILE A 49 8.91 7.98 12.85
N PRO A 50 7.89 8.81 13.14
CA PRO A 50 6.60 8.33 13.63
C PRO A 50 5.98 7.31 12.66
N THR A 51 5.54 6.17 13.18
CA THR A 51 4.93 5.10 12.36
C THR A 51 3.69 5.58 11.60
N ALA A 52 2.94 6.52 12.17
CA ALA A 52 1.83 7.20 11.49
C ALA A 52 2.24 7.86 10.17
N ILE A 53 3.46 8.42 10.07
CA ILE A 53 3.98 9.02 8.84
C ILE A 53 4.25 7.94 7.80
N LEU A 54 4.88 6.84 8.19
CA LEU A 54 5.12 5.70 7.28
C LEU A 54 3.80 5.14 6.76
N TRP A 55 2.78 5.09 7.61
CA TRP A 55 1.49 4.54 7.25
C TRP A 55 0.70 5.42 6.30
N VAL A 56 0.54 6.71 6.63
CA VAL A 56 -0.12 7.69 5.74
C VAL A 56 0.68 7.84 4.44
N GLY A 57 2.01 7.85 4.53
CA GLY A 57 2.91 7.91 3.38
C GLY A 57 2.74 6.72 2.44
N ALA A 58 2.73 5.49 2.96
CA ALA A 58 2.50 4.28 2.18
C ALA A 58 1.13 4.31 1.48
N GLY A 59 0.08 4.65 2.23
CA GLY A 59 -1.28 4.78 1.70
C GLY A 59 -1.38 5.80 0.58
N ALA A 60 -0.86 7.01 0.79
CA ALA A 60 -0.85 8.08 -0.20
C ALA A 60 -0.07 7.67 -1.47
N LEU A 61 1.10 7.02 -1.30
CA LEU A 61 1.91 6.56 -2.42
C LEU A 61 1.21 5.48 -3.25
N TYR A 62 0.47 4.57 -2.63
CA TYR A 62 -0.34 3.59 -3.36
C TYR A 62 -1.47 4.24 -4.15
N ILE A 63 -2.17 5.23 -3.58
CA ILE A 63 -3.21 5.98 -4.28
C ILE A 63 -2.59 6.72 -5.48
N ILE A 64 -1.46 7.42 -5.28
CA ILE A 64 -0.74 8.10 -6.36
C ILE A 64 -0.31 7.08 -7.44
N ALA A 65 0.20 5.92 -7.04
CA ALA A 65 0.58 4.87 -7.98
C ALA A 65 -0.61 4.40 -8.83
N ALA A 66 -1.78 4.21 -8.21
CA ALA A 66 -3.00 3.82 -8.92
C ALA A 66 -3.45 4.91 -9.92
N LEU A 67 -3.44 6.18 -9.53
CA LEU A 67 -3.80 7.31 -10.39
C LEU A 67 -2.82 7.46 -11.57
N LEU A 68 -1.52 7.34 -11.29
CA LEU A 68 -0.48 7.35 -12.32
C LEU A 68 -0.64 6.16 -13.27
N LEU A 69 -0.95 4.97 -12.76
CA LEU A 69 -1.17 3.80 -13.61
C LEU A 69 -2.41 3.98 -14.48
N GLY A 70 -3.51 4.49 -13.92
CA GLY A 70 -4.76 4.78 -14.63
C GLY A 70 -4.59 5.77 -15.78
N SER A 71 -3.82 6.82 -15.56
CA SER A 71 -3.45 7.81 -16.59
C SER A 71 -2.43 7.30 -17.62
N GLY A 72 -1.83 6.12 -17.39
CA GLY A 72 -0.79 5.57 -18.26
C GLY A 72 0.57 6.24 -18.06
N ASN A 73 0.83 6.81 -16.88
CA ASN A 73 2.12 7.38 -16.55
C ASN A 73 3.10 6.28 -16.09
N PRO A 74 4.28 6.13 -16.72
CA PRO A 74 5.25 5.11 -16.33
C PRO A 74 5.89 5.36 -14.95
N ARG A 75 5.71 6.53 -14.36
CA ARG A 75 6.13 6.84 -12.97
C ARG A 75 5.30 6.06 -11.93
N ALA A 76 4.21 5.41 -12.33
CA ALA A 76 3.41 4.55 -11.46
C ALA A 76 4.24 3.45 -10.78
N ALA A 77 5.21 2.86 -11.49
CA ALA A 77 6.08 1.83 -10.91
C ALA A 77 6.98 2.39 -9.79
N LEU A 78 7.46 3.63 -9.92
CA LEU A 78 8.27 4.28 -8.88
C LEU A 78 7.42 4.62 -7.66
N ALA A 79 6.24 5.22 -7.86
CA ALA A 79 5.31 5.51 -6.77
C ALA A 79 4.90 4.23 -6.03
N TYR A 80 4.60 3.16 -6.78
CA TYR A 80 4.27 1.85 -6.21
C TYR A 80 5.43 1.28 -5.38
N LEU A 81 6.65 1.31 -5.92
CA LEU A 81 7.84 0.80 -5.24
C LEU A 81 8.11 1.56 -3.94
N LEU A 82 7.97 2.88 -3.95
CA LEU A 82 8.11 3.71 -2.75
C LEU A 82 7.00 3.40 -1.72
N GLY A 83 5.76 3.25 -2.17
CA GLY A 83 4.63 2.87 -1.29
C GLY A 83 4.85 1.50 -0.66
N PHE A 84 5.31 0.53 -1.45
CA PHE A 84 5.67 -0.81 -0.98
C PHE A 84 6.83 -0.79 0.01
N ALA A 85 7.89 -0.02 -0.26
CA ALA A 85 9.02 0.10 0.65
C ALA A 85 8.60 0.70 2.01
N ALA A 86 7.73 1.72 2.00
CA ALA A 86 7.18 2.31 3.21
C ALA A 86 6.28 1.33 3.98
N ASP A 87 5.42 0.58 3.30
CA ASP A 87 4.57 -0.46 3.91
C ASP A 87 5.39 -1.61 4.50
N ALA A 88 6.40 -2.09 3.77
CA ALA A 88 7.32 -3.10 4.27
C ALA A 88 8.10 -2.61 5.50
N ALA A 89 8.61 -1.37 5.46
CA ALA A 89 9.27 -0.77 6.61
C ALA A 89 8.34 -0.63 7.82
N LEU A 90 7.09 -0.23 7.61
CA LEU A 90 6.07 -0.15 8.65
C LEU A 90 5.81 -1.52 9.29
N ARG A 91 5.56 -2.56 8.47
CA ARG A 91 5.30 -3.92 8.95
C ARG A 91 6.49 -4.49 9.74
N LEU A 92 7.70 -4.30 9.23
CA LEU A 92 8.93 -4.72 9.91
C LEU A 92 9.18 -3.95 11.20
N ALA A 93 8.80 -2.66 11.25
CA ALA A 93 8.91 -1.86 12.46
C ALA A 93 7.98 -2.35 13.57
N ILE A 94 6.73 -2.66 13.21
CA ILE A 94 5.73 -3.20 14.15
C ILE A 94 6.16 -4.58 14.65
N ASP A 95 6.64 -5.44 13.76
CA ASP A 95 7.10 -6.80 14.09
C ASP A 95 8.30 -6.81 15.05
N ARG A 96 9.28 -5.92 14.84
CA ARG A 96 10.47 -5.80 15.72
C ARG A 96 10.20 -5.08 17.03
N GLY A 97 9.25 -4.14 17.04
CA GLY A 97 9.02 -3.27 18.19
C GLY A 97 8.36 -3.97 19.38
N GLY A 98 7.85 -5.20 19.22
CA GLY A 98 7.05 -5.88 20.24
C GLY A 98 5.87 -5.04 20.74
N ALA A 99 5.52 -3.99 19.97
CA ALA A 99 4.72 -2.89 20.46
C ALA A 99 3.28 -3.36 20.58
N SER A 100 2.71 -3.17 21.75
CA SER A 100 1.26 -3.18 21.98
C SER A 100 0.58 -1.98 21.30
N GLY A 101 0.83 -1.79 19.99
CA GLY A 101 0.24 -0.79 19.10
C GLY A 101 0.76 -0.94 17.65
N PRO A 102 -0.02 -0.64 16.59
CA PRO A 102 -1.46 -0.79 16.48
C PRO A 102 -1.78 -2.28 16.27
N ALA A 103 -2.36 -2.92 17.30
CA ALA A 103 -2.78 -4.32 17.25
C ALA A 103 -3.66 -4.63 16.01
N ASP A 104 -4.31 -3.61 15.44
CA ASP A 104 -5.17 -3.70 14.26
C ASP A 104 -4.48 -4.15 12.97
N ILE A 105 -3.25 -3.73 12.62
CA ILE A 105 -2.69 -4.09 11.29
C ILE A 105 -2.32 -5.57 11.24
N ASN A 106 -1.63 -6.07 12.27
CA ASN A 106 -1.23 -7.48 12.33
C ASN A 106 -2.43 -8.38 12.59
N ALA A 107 -3.37 -7.99 13.46
CA ALA A 107 -4.62 -8.73 13.65
C ALA A 107 -5.45 -8.77 12.38
N ARG A 108 -5.63 -7.65 11.67
CA ARG A 108 -6.37 -7.65 10.40
C ARG A 108 -5.63 -8.34 9.26
N SER A 109 -4.30 -8.30 9.25
CA SER A 109 -3.49 -9.08 8.32
C SER A 109 -3.70 -10.58 8.58
N ALA A 110 -3.77 -10.98 9.85
CA ALA A 110 -4.12 -12.34 10.25
C ALA A 110 -5.56 -12.70 9.89
N ASP A 111 -6.54 -11.82 10.10
CA ASP A 111 -7.94 -12.07 9.70
C ASP A 111 -8.09 -12.20 8.17
N MET A 112 -7.41 -11.33 7.41
CA MET A 112 -7.47 -11.36 5.94
C MET A 112 -6.77 -12.60 5.38
N ALA A 113 -5.70 -13.05 6.02
CA ALA A 113 -4.96 -14.25 5.65
C ALA A 113 -5.49 -15.53 6.33
N ALA A 114 -6.42 -15.43 7.28
CA ALA A 114 -6.96 -16.57 8.04
C ALA A 114 -7.38 -17.74 7.14
N PRO A 115 -8.16 -17.55 6.05
CA PRO A 115 -8.49 -18.65 5.13
C PRO A 115 -7.31 -19.20 4.33
N MET A 116 -6.15 -18.53 4.32
CA MET A 116 -4.92 -18.90 3.61
C MET A 116 -3.81 -19.43 4.55
N THR A 117 -4.01 -19.42 5.87
CA THR A 117 -2.98 -19.74 6.89
C THR A 117 -2.87 -21.22 7.27
N THR A 118 -3.49 -22.12 6.51
CA THR A 118 -3.51 -23.58 6.79
C THR A 118 -2.13 -24.24 6.83
N GLY A 119 -1.05 -23.54 6.44
CA GLY A 119 0.33 -24.03 6.43
C GLY A 119 1.30 -23.43 7.45
N GLY A 120 0.84 -22.62 8.42
CA GLY A 120 1.71 -22.04 9.46
C GLY A 120 2.65 -20.92 8.98
N VAL A 121 2.41 -20.37 7.79
CA VAL A 121 3.16 -19.21 7.26
C VAL A 121 2.57 -17.94 7.85
N ASP A 122 3.43 -17.05 8.35
CA ASP A 122 3.03 -15.75 8.88
C ASP A 122 2.30 -14.92 7.79
N PRO A 123 1.06 -14.45 8.08
CA PRO A 123 0.28 -13.56 7.22
C PRO A 123 1.06 -12.39 6.61
N THR A 124 2.01 -11.84 7.35
CA THR A 124 2.80 -10.68 6.93
C THR A 124 3.61 -10.98 5.67
N TRP A 125 4.27 -12.15 5.64
CA TRP A 125 5.06 -12.57 4.48
C TRP A 125 4.18 -12.92 3.28
N LEU A 126 2.98 -13.46 3.51
CA LEU A 126 2.01 -13.72 2.45
C LEU A 126 1.56 -12.41 1.78
N ILE A 127 1.24 -11.38 2.58
CA ILE A 127 0.83 -10.07 2.05
C ILE A 127 1.99 -9.41 1.30
N LEU A 128 3.21 -9.41 1.87
CA LEU A 128 4.38 -8.86 1.19
C LEU A 128 4.66 -9.58 -0.13
N GLY A 129 4.58 -10.92 -0.15
CA GLY A 129 4.71 -11.71 -1.37
C GLY A 129 3.68 -11.35 -2.43
N ALA A 130 2.41 -11.22 -2.05
CA ALA A 130 1.33 -10.80 -2.95
C ALA A 130 1.59 -9.38 -3.51
N LEU A 131 2.02 -8.44 -2.67
CA LEU A 131 2.35 -7.08 -3.10
C LEU A 131 3.56 -7.03 -4.04
N VAL A 132 4.54 -7.91 -3.86
CA VAL A 132 5.66 -8.04 -4.82
C VAL A 132 5.13 -8.47 -6.18
N VAL A 133 4.23 -9.47 -6.23
CA VAL A 133 3.61 -9.92 -7.49
C VAL A 133 2.85 -8.78 -8.15
N VAL A 134 2.06 -8.01 -7.39
CA VAL A 134 1.37 -6.82 -7.91
C VAL A 134 2.36 -5.77 -8.43
N GLY A 135 3.48 -5.56 -7.73
CA GLY A 135 4.54 -4.65 -8.16
C GLY A 135 5.16 -5.04 -9.49
N VAL A 136 5.39 -6.33 -9.71
CA VAL A 136 5.85 -6.86 -11.01
C VAL A 136 4.81 -6.58 -12.10
N LEU A 137 3.52 -6.77 -11.82
CA LEU A 137 2.45 -6.46 -12.77
C LEU A 137 2.40 -4.95 -13.11
N VAL A 138 2.55 -4.08 -12.11
CA VAL A 138 2.63 -2.62 -12.30
C VAL A 138 3.84 -2.26 -13.17
N PHE A 139 5.00 -2.87 -12.92
CA PHE A 139 6.21 -2.63 -13.70
C PHE A 139 6.04 -3.06 -15.16
N VAL A 140 5.49 -4.26 -15.41
CA VAL A 140 5.21 -4.77 -16.76
C VAL A 140 4.21 -3.87 -17.49
N ALA A 141 3.13 -3.47 -16.82
CA ALA A 141 2.15 -2.54 -17.38
C ALA A 141 2.80 -1.19 -17.73
N SER A 142 3.62 -0.64 -16.84
CA SER A 142 4.34 0.64 -17.02
C SER A 142 5.35 0.59 -18.17
N ARG A 143 6.10 -0.51 -18.28
CA ARG A 143 7.10 -0.70 -19.35
C ARG A 143 6.43 -0.78 -20.73
N ARG A 144 5.28 -1.45 -20.82
CA ARG A 144 4.55 -1.56 -22.09
C ARG A 144 3.97 -0.22 -22.54
N ILE A 145 3.58 0.66 -21.62
CA ILE A 145 3.10 2.01 -21.99
C ILE A 145 4.22 2.84 -22.65
N ARG A 146 5.47 2.76 -22.18
CA ARG A 146 6.60 3.45 -22.84
C ARG A 146 6.80 3.00 -24.30
N ARG A 147 6.60 1.71 -24.58
CA ARG A 147 6.78 1.14 -25.92
C ARG A 147 5.68 1.54 -26.92
N VAL A 148 4.50 1.92 -26.43
CA VAL A 148 3.34 2.31 -27.28
C VAL A 148 3.42 3.78 -27.71
N ARG A 149 4.26 4.62 -27.07
CA ARG A 149 4.56 5.97 -27.59
C ARG A 149 5.38 5.82 -28.86
N THR A 150 4.72 5.83 -30.01
CA THR A 150 5.32 5.72 -31.33
C THR A 150 6.37 6.84 -31.50
N PRO A 151 7.62 6.53 -31.86
CA PRO A 151 8.58 7.54 -32.27
C PRO A 151 8.03 8.24 -33.52
N GLY A 152 7.91 9.57 -33.51
CA GLY A 152 7.65 10.37 -34.72
C GLY A 152 6.30 11.07 -34.87
N ARG A 153 5.41 11.13 -33.85
CA ARG A 153 4.30 12.11 -33.91
C ARG A 153 4.77 13.47 -33.40
N LEU A 154 5.19 14.32 -34.33
CA LEU A 154 5.10 15.77 -34.14
C LEU A 154 3.62 16.12 -34.00
N ALA A 155 3.29 16.90 -32.98
CA ALA A 155 1.96 17.47 -32.81
C ALA A 155 1.67 18.35 -34.04
N VAL A 156 0.55 18.08 -34.71
CA VAL A 156 -0.14 19.06 -35.56
C VAL A 156 -1.15 19.76 -34.67
#